data_AF-A0A0T5ZC51-F1
#
_entry.id   AF-A0A0T5ZC51-F1
#
_cell.length_a   1.000
_cell.length_b   1.000
_cell.length_c   1.000
_cell.angle_alpha   90.00
_cell.angle_beta   90.00
_cell.angle_gamma   90.00
#
_symmetry.space_group_name_H-M   'P 1'
#
loop_
_entity.id
_entity.type
_entity.pdbx_description
1 polymer ?
#
loop_
_entity_poly.entity_id
_entity_poly.type
_entity_poly.pdbx_seq_one_letter_code
_entity_poly.pdbx_strand_id
1 'polypeptide(L)'
;MELDFITENSIIYVLMAWVVIVLVAKGLKLENRGFEIKAYSLTYKNYGVQAALTKMLNRTRRGIRVFADISVVAGFLMMGFAFWFLLNNVSNYFVEPTEFSELTVLIPGVTLTSSASITYFLLSIPIVLVIHEGAHGIVATLEKIKIKTGGFAIFIALFAGFVEPDEEEFNKAKKISKLRVIGAGATSNVIFSFALGAILLTNPLFAIVLPEPILGWMYEEPDGVLVLSIIEGSGAEKAGLQPNDIITAINGIDVRTPLDFQKADIVPGQTVNVSILRAGQQLELPIVIMPSEDDPERGLIGIIRDNSFAYKPVYNFIEWNNPSLSMFLLWLWMISFFIGIINMLPLPILDGGKFIHSIIDKKISERTVNGLMWGIYGFTFALFGLNIALSYMKSGWFTI
;
A
#
# COMPACT_ATOMS: atom_id res chain seq x y z
N MET A 1 20.12 2.92 31.59
CA MET A 1 20.69 1.64 31.10
C MET A 1 19.64 0.53 31.05
N GLU A 2 19.01 0.10 32.17
CA GLU A 2 17.95 -0.93 32.10
C GLU A 2 16.61 -0.43 31.54
N LEU A 3 16.22 0.83 31.81
CA LEU A 3 14.98 1.40 31.25
C LEU A 3 15.09 1.68 29.75
N ASP A 4 16.26 2.11 29.28
CA ASP A 4 16.50 2.46 27.87
C ASP A 4 16.35 1.24 26.95
N PHE A 5 16.81 0.06 27.42
CA PHE A 5 16.65 -1.20 26.70
C PHE A 5 15.18 -1.60 26.48
N ILE A 6 14.32 -1.31 27.47
CA ILE A 6 12.87 -1.56 27.36
C ILE A 6 12.23 -0.56 26.40
N THR A 7 12.63 0.71 26.47
CA THR A 7 12.03 1.75 25.65
C THR A 7 12.44 1.72 24.19
N GLU A 8 13.63 1.19 23.87
CA GLU A 8 14.17 1.12 22.52
C GLU A 8 13.78 -0.17 21.76
N ASN A 9 13.23 -1.18 22.45
CA ASN A 9 12.96 -2.48 21.85
C ASN A 9 11.47 -2.70 21.56
N SER A 10 11.07 -2.38 20.34
CA SER A 10 9.70 -2.54 19.80
C SER A 10 9.11 -3.95 19.99
N ILE A 11 9.94 -5.00 20.04
CA ILE A 11 9.51 -6.38 20.31
C ILE A 11 8.95 -6.52 21.73
N ILE A 12 9.52 -5.83 22.72
CA ILE A 12 9.06 -5.90 24.11
C ILE A 12 7.64 -5.34 24.20
N TYR A 13 7.36 -4.23 23.51
CA TYR A 13 6.02 -3.66 23.45
C TYR A 13 5.00 -4.60 22.80
N VAL A 14 5.37 -5.29 21.72
CA VAL A 14 4.53 -6.30 21.08
C VAL A 14 4.21 -7.45 22.05
N LEU A 15 5.21 -7.94 22.78
CA LEU A 15 5.02 -9.01 23.76
C LEU A 15 4.18 -8.56 24.97
N MET A 16 4.38 -7.33 25.47
CA MET A 16 3.56 -6.76 26.54
C MET A 16 2.11 -6.60 26.09
N ALA A 17 1.87 -6.06 24.88
CA ALA A 17 0.55 -5.95 24.30
C ALA A 17 -0.11 -7.32 24.15
N TRP A 18 0.63 -8.34 23.73
CA TRP A 18 0.14 -9.72 23.64
C TRP A 18 -0.30 -10.27 25.00
N VAL A 19 0.50 -10.07 26.05
CA VAL A 19 0.13 -10.49 27.43
C VAL A 19 -1.17 -9.80 27.85
N VAL A 20 -1.31 -8.50 27.60
CA VAL A 20 -2.54 -7.76 27.90
C VAL A 20 -3.74 -8.33 27.13
N ILE A 21 -3.59 -8.60 25.82
CA ILE A 21 -4.64 -9.20 24.99
C ILE A 21 -5.10 -10.55 25.58
N VAL A 22 -4.17 -11.42 25.96
CA VAL A 22 -4.50 -12.74 26.53
C VAL A 22 -5.19 -12.59 27.88
N LEU A 23 -4.73 -11.70 28.76
CA LEU A 23 -5.34 -11.46 30.07
C LEU A 23 -6.76 -10.89 29.92
N VAL A 24 -6.95 -9.92 29.03
CA VAL A 24 -8.27 -9.34 28.73
C VAL A 24 -9.19 -10.40 28.11
N ALA A 25 -8.70 -11.21 27.17
CA ALA A 25 -9.49 -12.27 26.54
C ALA A 25 -9.97 -13.32 27.56
N LYS A 26 -9.11 -13.70 28.52
CA LYS A 26 -9.46 -14.57 29.65
C LYS A 26 -10.43 -13.90 30.60
N GLY A 27 -10.20 -12.64 30.96
CA GLY A 27 -11.08 -11.86 31.85
C GLY A 27 -12.49 -11.69 31.29
N LEU A 28 -12.62 -11.47 29.98
CA LEU A 28 -13.90 -11.39 29.26
C LEU A 28 -14.54 -12.76 28.98
N LYS A 29 -13.89 -13.87 29.38
CA LYS A 29 -14.34 -15.26 29.12
C LYS A 29 -14.69 -15.49 27.65
N LEU A 30 -13.82 -15.03 26.74
CA LEU A 30 -14.05 -15.15 25.30
C LEU A 30 -14.17 -16.60 24.82
N GLU A 31 -13.67 -17.57 25.60
CA GLU A 31 -13.88 -19.00 25.39
C GLU A 31 -15.37 -19.36 25.24
N ASN A 32 -16.26 -18.69 25.99
CA ASN A 32 -17.71 -18.87 25.88
C ASN A 32 -18.31 -18.26 24.61
N ARG A 33 -17.52 -17.52 23.83
CA ARG A 33 -17.92 -16.81 22.61
C ARG A 33 -17.22 -17.37 21.37
N GLY A 34 -16.70 -18.60 21.43
CA GLY A 34 -16.09 -19.27 20.28
C GLY A 34 -14.61 -18.94 20.05
N PHE A 35 -13.92 -18.38 21.05
CA PHE A 35 -12.48 -18.18 21.02
C PHE A 35 -11.74 -19.36 21.66
N GLU A 36 -10.66 -19.80 21.03
CA GLU A 36 -9.65 -20.68 21.61
C GLU A 36 -8.46 -19.82 22.04
N ILE A 37 -8.16 -19.80 23.34
CA ILE A 37 -7.08 -19.00 23.92
C ILE A 37 -5.92 -19.90 24.31
N LYS A 38 -4.77 -19.76 23.65
CA LYS A 38 -3.49 -20.38 24.01
C LYS A 38 -2.50 -19.30 24.44
N ALA A 39 -1.41 -19.71 25.07
CA ALA A 39 -0.37 -18.78 25.52
C ALA A 39 0.22 -17.94 24.37
N TYR A 40 0.30 -18.51 23.17
CA TYR A 40 0.90 -17.89 21.99
C TYR A 40 -0.11 -17.61 20.87
N SER A 41 -1.38 -18.00 21.01
CA SER A 41 -2.39 -17.76 19.97
C SER A 41 -3.79 -17.49 20.51
N LEU A 42 -4.55 -16.69 19.77
CA LEU A 42 -5.96 -16.41 19.99
C LEU A 42 -6.70 -16.70 18.68
N THR A 43 -7.57 -17.71 18.68
CA THR A 43 -8.28 -18.15 17.47
C THR A 43 -9.77 -18.02 17.65
N TYR A 44 -10.45 -17.37 16.71
CA TYR A 44 -11.91 -17.30 16.68
C TYR A 44 -12.44 -18.17 15.55
N LYS A 45 -13.39 -19.06 15.84
CA LYS A 45 -14.08 -19.89 14.85
C LYS A 45 -15.55 -19.55 14.78
N ASN A 46 -16.02 -19.24 13.58
CA ASN A 46 -17.42 -18.97 13.28
C ASN A 46 -17.97 -20.03 12.32
N TYR A 47 -18.90 -20.84 12.82
CA TYR A 47 -19.60 -21.88 12.06
C TYR A 47 -20.80 -21.33 11.26
N GLY A 48 -21.24 -20.10 11.53
CA GLY A 48 -22.33 -19.42 10.82
C GLY A 48 -21.91 -18.73 9.52
N VAL A 49 -20.63 -18.78 9.15
CA VAL A 49 -20.06 -18.09 7.97
C VAL A 49 -20.76 -18.52 6.68
N GLN A 50 -21.09 -19.81 6.53
CA GLN A 50 -21.81 -20.33 5.36
C GLN A 50 -23.14 -19.58 5.11
N ALA A 51 -23.92 -19.31 6.16
CA ALA A 51 -25.20 -18.62 6.03
C ALA A 51 -25.02 -17.16 5.59
N ALA A 52 -24.02 -16.47 6.14
CA ALA A 52 -23.68 -15.10 5.75
C ALA A 52 -23.26 -15.02 4.27
N LEU A 53 -22.36 -15.93 3.84
CA LEU A 53 -21.92 -16.03 2.45
C LEU A 53 -23.07 -16.35 1.49
N THR A 54 -23.96 -17.27 1.86
CA THR A 54 -25.13 -17.63 1.06
C THR A 54 -26.08 -16.44 0.89
N LYS A 55 -26.33 -15.68 1.97
CA LYS A 55 -27.17 -14.46 1.91
C LYS A 55 -26.57 -13.41 0.99
N MET A 56 -25.25 -13.20 1.06
CA MET A 56 -24.52 -12.27 0.19
C MET A 56 -24.61 -12.72 -1.27
N LEU A 57 -24.30 -13.98 -1.54
CA LEU A 57 -24.33 -14.57 -2.88
C LEU A 57 -25.71 -14.46 -3.54
N ASN A 58 -26.80 -14.67 -2.79
CA ASN A 58 -28.15 -14.57 -3.35
C ASN A 58 -28.47 -13.18 -3.92
N ARG A 59 -27.86 -12.12 -3.39
CA ARG A 59 -28.03 -10.74 -3.89
C ARG A 59 -27.09 -10.41 -5.05
N THR A 60 -25.91 -11.00 -5.09
CA THR A 60 -24.81 -10.60 -5.99
C THR A 60 -24.40 -11.69 -7.00
N ARG A 61 -25.18 -12.77 -7.12
CA ARG A 61 -24.81 -14.00 -7.84
C ARG A 61 -24.21 -13.80 -9.23
N ARG A 62 -24.78 -12.90 -10.04
CA ARG A 62 -24.27 -12.61 -11.39
C ARG A 62 -22.89 -11.97 -11.33
N GLY A 63 -22.70 -10.98 -10.46
CA GLY A 63 -21.40 -10.34 -10.24
C GLY A 63 -20.35 -11.32 -9.72
N ILE A 64 -20.70 -12.16 -8.75
CA ILE A 64 -19.76 -13.17 -8.20
C ILE A 64 -19.36 -14.20 -9.25
N ARG A 65 -20.26 -14.58 -10.17
CA ARG A 65 -19.91 -15.48 -11.27
C ARG A 65 -18.88 -14.85 -12.21
N VAL A 66 -19.11 -13.60 -12.63
CA VAL A 66 -18.16 -12.87 -13.48
C VAL A 66 -16.83 -12.70 -12.75
N PHE A 67 -16.86 -12.31 -11.48
CA PHE A 67 -15.67 -12.21 -10.63
C PHE A 67 -14.90 -13.53 -10.60
N ALA A 68 -15.58 -14.66 -10.33
CA ALA A 68 -14.95 -15.98 -10.29
C ALA A 68 -14.27 -16.34 -11.61
N ASP A 69 -14.91 -16.07 -12.75
CA ASP A 69 -14.32 -16.28 -14.07
C ASP A 69 -13.08 -15.43 -14.31
N ILE A 70 -13.15 -14.14 -13.95
CA ILE A 70 -12.02 -13.22 -14.02
C ILE A 70 -10.88 -13.70 -13.11
N SER A 71 -11.18 -14.23 -11.92
CA SER A 71 -10.17 -14.66 -10.95
C SER A 71 -9.25 -15.76 -11.48
N VAL A 72 -9.72 -16.59 -12.40
CA VAL A 72 -8.87 -17.63 -13.03
C VAL A 72 -7.82 -16.97 -13.92
N VAL A 73 -8.24 -16.05 -14.79
CA VAL A 73 -7.33 -15.33 -15.70
C VAL A 73 -6.40 -14.41 -14.91
N ALA A 74 -6.95 -13.66 -13.96
CA ALA A 74 -6.19 -12.78 -13.08
C ALA A 74 -5.15 -13.56 -12.27
N GLY A 75 -5.47 -14.76 -11.78
CA GLY A 75 -4.52 -15.65 -11.12
C GLY A 75 -3.25 -15.91 -11.94
N PHE A 76 -3.42 -16.26 -13.22
CA PHE A 76 -2.28 -16.46 -14.13
C PHE A 76 -1.51 -15.17 -14.40
N LEU A 77 -2.21 -14.05 -14.62
CA LEU A 77 -1.58 -12.76 -14.86
C LEU A 77 -0.77 -12.29 -13.65
N MET A 78 -1.32 -12.42 -12.43
CA MET A 78 -0.64 -12.08 -11.18
C MET A 78 0.59 -12.97 -10.94
N MET A 79 0.47 -14.28 -11.19
CA MET A 79 1.60 -15.20 -11.09
C MET A 79 2.71 -14.83 -12.07
N GLY A 80 2.35 -14.57 -13.33
CA GLY A 80 3.30 -14.13 -14.36
C GLY A 80 3.96 -12.80 -14.00
N PHE A 81 3.18 -11.81 -13.55
CA PHE A 81 3.67 -10.53 -13.06
C PHE A 81 4.63 -10.69 -11.88
N ALA A 82 4.31 -11.54 -10.90
CA ALA A 82 5.17 -11.79 -9.75
C ALA A 82 6.54 -12.37 -10.17
N PHE A 83 6.56 -13.34 -11.09
CA PHE A 83 7.82 -13.86 -11.62
C PHE A 83 8.59 -12.83 -12.44
N TRP A 84 7.91 -12.10 -13.33
CA TRP A 84 8.53 -11.03 -14.11
C TRP A 84 9.16 -9.99 -13.20
N PHE A 85 8.44 -9.51 -12.19
CA PHE A 85 8.94 -8.56 -11.20
C PHE A 85 10.17 -9.10 -10.47
N LEU A 86 10.12 -10.31 -9.91
CA LEU A 86 11.23 -10.88 -9.15
C LEU A 86 12.48 -11.15 -10.01
N LEU A 87 12.30 -11.58 -11.27
CA LEU A 87 13.40 -11.80 -12.20
C LEU A 87 14.01 -10.48 -12.67
N ASN A 88 13.17 -9.52 -13.04
CA ASN A 88 13.62 -8.19 -13.46
C ASN A 88 14.35 -7.48 -12.32
N ASN A 89 13.85 -7.61 -11.09
CA ASN A 89 14.48 -7.00 -9.94
C ASN A 89 15.86 -7.62 -9.64
N VAL A 90 16.01 -8.95 -9.71
CA VAL A 90 17.34 -9.58 -9.62
C VAL A 90 18.27 -9.09 -10.73
N SER A 91 17.77 -8.94 -11.96
CA SER A 91 18.56 -8.41 -13.08
C SER A 91 19.01 -6.97 -12.82
N ASN A 92 18.10 -6.11 -12.39
CA ASN A 92 18.37 -4.70 -12.12
C ASN A 92 19.45 -4.53 -11.03
N TYR A 93 19.51 -5.42 -10.04
CA TYR A 93 20.60 -5.39 -9.06
C TYR A 93 21.99 -5.41 -9.70
N PHE A 94 22.18 -6.18 -10.77
CA PHE A 94 23.47 -6.35 -11.43
C PHE A 94 23.69 -5.40 -12.61
N VAL A 95 22.63 -5.03 -13.33
CA VAL A 95 22.74 -4.27 -14.59
C VAL A 95 22.44 -2.79 -14.41
N GLU A 96 21.38 -2.44 -13.67
CA GLU A 96 20.94 -1.06 -13.46
C GLU A 96 20.59 -0.84 -11.97
N PRO A 97 21.61 -0.75 -11.08
CA PRO A 97 21.38 -0.78 -9.64
C PRO A 97 20.49 0.36 -9.12
N THR A 98 20.37 1.46 -9.86
CA THR A 98 19.47 2.59 -9.56
C THR A 98 18.00 2.24 -9.73
N GLU A 99 17.66 1.27 -10.58
CA GLU A 99 16.29 0.77 -10.80
C GLU A 99 15.96 -0.48 -9.97
N PHE A 100 16.89 -0.94 -9.13
CA PHE A 100 16.64 -2.05 -8.22
C PHE A 100 15.65 -1.64 -7.13
N SER A 101 14.53 -2.36 -7.04
CA SER A 101 13.50 -2.19 -6.02
C SER A 101 13.78 -3.08 -4.81
N GLU A 102 13.99 -2.47 -3.65
CA GLU A 102 14.26 -3.21 -2.41
C GLU A 102 13.03 -3.98 -1.94
N LEU A 103 13.20 -5.27 -1.67
CA LEU A 103 12.16 -6.17 -1.18
C LEU A 103 12.36 -6.43 0.31
N THR A 104 11.44 -5.93 1.13
CA THR A 104 11.48 -6.10 2.60
C THR A 104 10.31 -6.93 3.08
N VAL A 105 10.59 -7.92 3.94
CA VAL A 105 9.56 -8.69 4.65
C VAL A 105 9.09 -7.88 5.84
N LEU A 106 7.79 -7.62 5.94
CA LEU A 106 7.20 -6.83 7.03
C LEU A 106 7.07 -7.67 8.30
N ILE A 107 7.93 -7.38 9.29
CA ILE A 107 8.00 -8.08 10.57
C ILE A 107 7.91 -7.03 11.68
N PRO A 108 6.80 -6.97 12.44
CA PRO A 108 6.65 -6.14 13.62
C PRO A 108 7.82 -6.31 14.59
N GLY A 109 8.52 -5.21 14.86
CA GLY A 109 9.65 -5.17 15.78
C GLY A 109 11.02 -5.49 15.18
N VAL A 110 11.09 -5.86 13.90
CA VAL A 110 12.37 -6.10 13.18
C VAL A 110 12.52 -5.12 12.02
N THR A 111 11.64 -5.23 11.01
CA THR A 111 11.63 -4.34 9.84
C THR A 111 10.55 -3.26 9.94
N LEU A 112 9.54 -3.47 10.78
CA LEU A 112 8.59 -2.44 11.20
C LEU A 112 8.98 -1.98 12.60
N THR A 113 9.65 -0.84 12.71
CA THR A 113 10.18 -0.34 13.99
C THR A 113 9.38 0.84 14.53
N SER A 114 8.74 1.60 13.64
CA SER A 114 7.88 2.72 14.02
C SER A 114 6.55 2.24 14.62
N SER A 115 6.17 2.78 15.76
CA SER A 115 4.88 2.49 16.40
C SER A 115 3.68 2.83 15.51
N ALA A 116 3.79 3.88 14.70
CA ALA A 116 2.77 4.26 13.72
C ALA A 116 2.66 3.22 12.60
N SER A 117 3.79 2.82 12.00
CA SER A 117 3.86 1.81 10.94
C SER A 117 3.30 0.46 11.42
N ILE A 118 3.70 0.02 12.62
CA ILE A 118 3.15 -1.17 13.27
C ILE A 118 1.63 -1.04 13.46
N THR A 119 1.15 0.12 13.94
CA THR A 119 -0.29 0.35 14.16
C THR A 119 -1.08 0.22 12.86
N TYR A 120 -0.66 0.90 11.79
CA TYR A 120 -1.35 0.84 10.50
C TYR A 120 -1.30 -0.56 9.88
N PHE A 121 -0.16 -1.25 10.01
CA PHE A 121 -0.03 -2.64 9.60
C PHE A 121 -1.03 -3.55 10.32
N LEU A 122 -1.08 -3.49 11.67
CA LEU A 122 -1.96 -4.32 12.48
C LEU A 122 -3.45 -4.01 12.25
N LEU A 123 -3.81 -2.76 11.96
CA LEU A 123 -5.17 -2.38 11.59
C LEU A 123 -5.57 -2.84 10.19
N SER A 124 -4.62 -2.89 9.26
CA SER A 124 -4.88 -3.23 7.85
C SER A 124 -5.05 -4.72 7.63
N ILE A 125 -4.21 -5.55 8.26
CA ILE A 125 -4.17 -6.99 8.00
C ILE A 125 -5.52 -7.69 8.21
N PRO A 126 -6.29 -7.47 9.30
CA PRO A 126 -7.60 -8.10 9.47
C PRO A 126 -8.57 -7.77 8.34
N ILE A 127 -8.56 -6.54 7.84
CA ILE A 127 -9.42 -6.10 6.73
C ILE A 127 -9.04 -6.84 5.45
N VAL A 128 -7.74 -6.88 5.13
CA VAL A 128 -7.22 -7.56 3.93
C VAL A 128 -7.51 -9.06 3.99
N LEU A 129 -7.35 -9.69 5.15
CA LEU A 129 -7.67 -11.12 5.33
C LEU A 129 -9.17 -11.39 5.19
N VAL A 130 -10.04 -10.52 5.70
CA VAL A 130 -11.50 -10.68 5.53
C VAL A 130 -11.90 -10.56 4.06
N ILE A 131 -11.31 -9.64 3.31
CA ILE A 131 -11.51 -9.52 1.85
C ILE A 131 -11.06 -10.80 1.16
N HIS A 132 -9.83 -11.26 1.44
CA HIS A 132 -9.21 -12.45 0.83
C HIS A 132 -9.99 -13.74 1.11
N GLU A 133 -10.17 -14.07 2.39
CA GLU A 133 -10.86 -15.29 2.83
C GLU A 133 -12.35 -15.25 2.50
N GLY A 134 -12.97 -14.08 2.62
CA GLY A 134 -14.35 -13.85 2.22
C GLY A 134 -14.58 -14.16 0.73
N ALA A 135 -13.60 -13.82 -0.13
CA ALA A 135 -13.65 -14.10 -1.56
C ALA A 135 -13.54 -15.61 -1.86
N HIS A 136 -12.61 -16.33 -1.21
CA HIS A 136 -12.58 -17.80 -1.29
C HIS A 136 -13.93 -18.40 -0.88
N GLY A 137 -14.48 -17.94 0.25
CA GLY A 137 -15.74 -18.44 0.79
C GLY A 137 -16.95 -18.21 -0.13
N ILE A 138 -17.11 -17.00 -0.66
CA ILE A 138 -18.27 -16.69 -1.51
C ILE A 138 -18.18 -17.42 -2.85
N VAL A 139 -16.99 -17.57 -3.42
CA VAL A 139 -16.80 -18.33 -4.67
C VAL A 139 -16.95 -19.82 -4.44
N ALA A 140 -16.47 -20.37 -3.31
CA ALA A 140 -16.73 -21.76 -2.92
C ALA A 140 -18.23 -22.02 -2.80
N THR A 141 -18.96 -21.12 -2.15
CA THR A 141 -20.42 -21.18 -2.04
C THR A 141 -21.10 -21.14 -3.42
N LEU A 142 -20.62 -20.31 -4.35
CA LEU A 142 -21.11 -20.27 -5.74
C LEU A 142 -20.91 -21.60 -6.45
N GLU A 143 -19.75 -22.23 -6.26
CA GLU A 143 -19.37 -23.53 -6.83
C GLU A 143 -19.97 -24.72 -6.06
N LYS A 144 -20.84 -24.47 -5.08
CA LYS A 144 -21.52 -25.47 -4.24
C LYS A 144 -20.56 -26.31 -3.38
N ILE A 145 -19.44 -25.73 -2.97
CA ILE A 145 -18.51 -26.29 -2.00
C ILE A 145 -18.85 -25.64 -0.66
N LYS A 146 -19.30 -26.44 0.31
CA LYS A 146 -19.70 -25.95 1.63
C LYS A 146 -18.50 -25.45 2.41
N ILE A 147 -18.71 -24.37 3.16
CA ILE A 147 -17.77 -23.87 4.15
C ILE A 147 -18.14 -24.46 5.51
N LYS A 148 -17.21 -25.19 6.13
CA LYS A 148 -17.37 -25.76 7.48
C LYS A 148 -17.27 -24.67 8.54
N THR A 149 -16.27 -23.82 8.37
CA THR A 149 -15.83 -22.84 9.36
C THR A 149 -15.13 -21.69 8.67
N GLY A 150 -15.22 -20.51 9.25
CA GLY A 150 -14.31 -19.42 8.93
C GLY A 150 -13.96 -18.65 10.19
N GLY A 151 -12.94 -17.81 10.13
CA GLY A 151 -12.49 -17.09 11.30
C GLY A 151 -11.13 -16.46 11.11
N PHE A 152 -10.49 -16.19 12.24
CA PHE A 152 -9.13 -15.65 12.28
C PHE A 152 -8.36 -16.23 13.45
N ALA A 153 -7.04 -16.19 13.34
CA ALA A 153 -6.10 -16.51 14.40
C ALA A 153 -5.06 -15.39 14.52
N ILE A 154 -4.68 -15.07 15.75
CA ILE A 154 -3.60 -14.14 16.06
C ILE A 154 -2.53 -14.94 16.78
N PHE A 155 -1.30 -14.94 16.28
CA PHE A 155 -0.12 -15.55 16.89
C PHE A 155 0.85 -14.44 17.29
N ILE A 156 0.75 -13.97 18.54
CA ILE A 156 1.50 -12.80 19.06
C ILE A 156 1.19 -11.51 18.27
N ALA A 157 1.81 -11.34 17.11
CA ALA A 157 1.60 -10.23 16.18
C ALA A 157 1.23 -10.67 14.75
N LEU A 158 1.23 -11.98 14.47
CA LEU A 158 0.90 -12.52 13.15
C LEU A 158 -0.59 -12.84 13.09
N PHE A 159 -1.28 -12.23 12.14
CA PHE A 159 -2.70 -12.49 11.89
C PHE A 159 -2.85 -13.48 10.74
N ALA A 160 -3.76 -14.41 10.89
CA ALA A 160 -4.17 -15.34 9.85
C ALA A 160 -5.69 -15.33 9.76
N GLY A 161 -6.23 -15.17 8.56
CA GLY A 161 -7.64 -15.43 8.27
C GLY A 161 -7.77 -16.85 7.76
N PHE A 162 -8.94 -17.45 7.91
CA PHE A 162 -9.23 -18.70 7.21
C PHE A 162 -10.71 -18.81 6.88
N VAL A 163 -10.99 -19.39 5.72
CA VAL A 163 -12.26 -20.02 5.38
C VAL A 163 -11.97 -21.47 4.98
N GLU A 164 -12.51 -22.42 5.74
CA GLU A 164 -12.28 -23.85 5.59
C GLU A 164 -13.41 -24.49 4.75
N PRO A 165 -13.21 -24.77 3.46
CA PRO A 165 -14.15 -25.53 2.66
C PRO A 165 -14.17 -27.01 3.07
N ASP A 166 -15.26 -27.71 2.74
CA ASP A 166 -15.29 -29.16 2.82
C ASP A 166 -14.28 -29.76 1.81
N GLU A 167 -13.26 -30.43 2.34
CA GLU A 167 -12.16 -30.97 1.54
C GLU A 167 -12.61 -32.04 0.54
N GLU A 168 -13.61 -32.86 0.88
CA GLU A 168 -14.11 -33.89 -0.04
C GLU A 168 -14.85 -33.25 -1.21
N GLU A 169 -15.76 -32.32 -0.92
CA GLU A 169 -16.49 -31.56 -1.94
C GLU A 169 -15.52 -30.77 -2.82
N PHE A 170 -14.50 -30.14 -2.22
CA PHE A 170 -13.46 -29.40 -2.95
C PHE A 170 -12.65 -30.32 -3.87
N ASN A 171 -12.19 -31.47 -3.39
CA ASN A 171 -11.37 -32.42 -4.16
C ASN A 171 -12.14 -33.08 -5.31
N LYS A 172 -13.45 -33.28 -5.14
CA LYS A 172 -14.37 -33.79 -6.16
C LYS A 172 -14.79 -32.73 -7.18
N ALA A 173 -14.61 -31.43 -6.88
CA ALA A 173 -14.99 -30.34 -7.77
C ALA A 173 -14.20 -30.33 -9.09
N LYS A 174 -14.80 -29.72 -10.12
CA LYS A 174 -14.16 -29.55 -11.44
C LYS A 174 -12.88 -28.71 -11.29
N LYS A 175 -11.88 -28.96 -12.16
CA LYS A 175 -10.62 -28.19 -12.18
C LYS A 175 -10.88 -26.68 -12.20
N ILE A 176 -11.78 -26.21 -13.07
CA ILE A 176 -12.14 -24.79 -13.17
C ILE A 176 -12.76 -24.25 -11.89
N SER A 177 -13.64 -25.00 -11.22
CA SER A 177 -14.26 -24.60 -9.96
C SER A 177 -13.21 -24.40 -8.86
N LYS A 178 -12.22 -25.31 -8.78
CA LYS A 178 -11.10 -25.16 -7.84
C LYS A 178 -10.26 -23.93 -8.15
N LEU A 179 -9.92 -23.70 -9.42
CA LEU A 179 -9.16 -22.52 -9.83
C LEU A 179 -9.90 -21.22 -9.53
N ARG A 180 -11.22 -21.18 -9.75
CA ARG A 180 -12.06 -20.03 -9.39
C ARG A 180 -11.98 -19.74 -7.89
N VAL A 181 -12.14 -20.76 -7.05
CA VAL A 181 -12.06 -20.62 -5.59
C VAL A 181 -10.68 -20.15 -5.16
N ILE A 182 -9.61 -20.80 -5.61
CA ILE A 182 -8.23 -20.47 -5.23
C ILE A 182 -7.82 -19.08 -5.73
N GLY A 183 -8.18 -18.72 -6.96
CA GLY A 183 -7.86 -17.40 -7.53
C GLY A 183 -8.62 -16.24 -6.88
N ALA A 184 -9.78 -16.52 -6.26
CA ALA A 184 -10.68 -15.50 -5.73
C ALA A 184 -10.02 -14.63 -4.66
N GLY A 185 -9.29 -15.22 -3.71
CA GLY A 185 -8.63 -14.49 -2.62
C GLY A 185 -7.70 -13.40 -3.16
N ALA A 186 -6.67 -13.82 -3.92
CA ALA A 186 -5.71 -12.90 -4.53
C ALA A 186 -6.38 -11.82 -5.41
N THR A 187 -7.34 -12.22 -6.24
CA THR A 187 -8.03 -11.30 -7.15
C THR A 187 -8.84 -10.26 -6.37
N SER A 188 -9.49 -10.65 -5.28
CA SER A 188 -10.27 -9.73 -4.44
C SER A 188 -9.39 -8.67 -3.79
N ASN A 189 -8.21 -9.05 -3.31
CA ASN A 189 -7.25 -8.12 -2.71
C ASN A 189 -6.68 -7.14 -3.74
N VAL A 190 -6.38 -7.60 -4.96
CA VAL A 190 -5.92 -6.70 -6.03
C VAL A 190 -7.04 -5.74 -6.44
N ILE A 191 -8.27 -6.22 -6.64
CA ILE A 191 -9.42 -5.34 -6.96
C ILE A 191 -9.65 -4.33 -5.83
N PHE A 192 -9.58 -4.77 -4.57
CA PHE A 192 -9.73 -3.89 -3.42
C PHE A 192 -8.63 -2.83 -3.37
N SER A 193 -7.39 -3.21 -3.68
CA SER A 193 -6.28 -2.26 -3.79
C SER A 193 -6.50 -1.26 -4.93
N PHE A 194 -7.05 -1.63 -6.07
CA PHE A 194 -7.37 -0.64 -7.11
C PHE A 194 -8.48 0.33 -6.67
N ALA A 195 -9.48 -0.14 -5.92
CA ALA A 195 -10.48 0.75 -5.34
C ALA A 195 -9.86 1.73 -4.33
N LEU A 196 -8.98 1.24 -3.45
CA LEU A 196 -8.24 2.08 -2.50
C LEU A 196 -7.29 3.05 -3.21
N GLY A 197 -6.64 2.61 -4.29
CA GLY A 197 -5.76 3.43 -5.12
C GLY A 197 -6.53 4.58 -5.76
N ALA A 198 -7.70 4.31 -6.35
CA ALA A 198 -8.58 5.34 -6.89
C ALA A 198 -9.01 6.37 -5.82
N ILE A 199 -9.22 5.92 -4.58
CA ILE A 199 -9.46 6.82 -3.44
C ILE A 199 -8.20 7.66 -3.15
N LEU A 200 -7.06 7.02 -2.93
CA LEU A 200 -5.78 7.67 -2.61
C LEU A 200 -5.36 8.69 -3.67
N LEU A 201 -5.65 8.43 -4.96
CA LEU A 201 -5.37 9.34 -6.05
C LEU A 201 -6.14 10.67 -5.99
N THR A 202 -7.10 10.82 -5.07
CA THR A 202 -7.76 12.11 -4.77
C THR A 202 -7.06 12.90 -3.66
N ASN A 203 -6.05 12.33 -3.00
CA ASN A 203 -5.26 13.04 -1.98
C ASN A 203 -4.26 14.00 -2.66
N PRO A 204 -4.30 15.32 -2.38
CA PRO A 204 -3.41 16.32 -2.97
C PRO A 204 -1.92 16.00 -2.95
N LEU A 205 -1.45 15.17 -2.01
CA LEU A 205 -0.06 14.70 -1.97
C LEU A 205 0.35 13.92 -3.23
N PHE A 206 -0.59 13.24 -3.90
CA PHE A 206 -0.31 12.51 -5.13
C PHE A 206 -0.21 13.42 -6.36
N ALA A 207 -0.71 14.66 -6.31
CA ALA A 207 -0.62 15.59 -7.44
C ALA A 207 0.83 15.84 -7.89
N ILE A 208 1.79 15.74 -6.97
CA ILE A 208 3.22 15.97 -7.24
C ILE A 208 3.84 14.87 -8.11
N VAL A 209 3.30 13.65 -8.05
CA VAL A 209 3.85 12.47 -8.74
C VAL A 209 3.04 12.05 -9.96
N LEU A 210 1.88 12.66 -10.18
CA LEU A 210 1.01 12.31 -11.29
C LEU A 210 1.43 13.01 -12.58
N PRO A 211 1.60 12.27 -13.69
CA PRO A 211 1.85 12.88 -14.99
C PRO A 211 0.55 13.39 -15.62
N GLU A 212 0.67 14.35 -16.54
CA GLU A 212 -0.42 14.69 -17.45
C GLU A 212 -0.72 13.54 -18.42
N PRO A 213 -2.00 13.32 -18.83
CA PRO A 213 -3.20 14.11 -18.54
C PRO A 213 -3.90 13.76 -17.21
N ILE A 214 -3.35 12.83 -16.42
CA ILE A 214 -4.01 12.29 -15.23
C ILE A 214 -4.09 13.35 -14.14
N LEU A 215 -3.05 14.17 -13.97
CA LEU A 215 -3.04 15.30 -13.05
C LEU A 215 -4.23 16.23 -13.30
N GLY A 216 -4.41 16.72 -14.52
CA GLY A 216 -5.55 17.59 -14.88
C GLY A 216 -6.93 16.93 -14.79
N TRP A 217 -7.04 15.59 -14.88
CA TRP A 217 -8.31 14.88 -14.64
C TRP A 217 -8.67 14.79 -13.16
N MET A 218 -7.66 14.79 -12.28
CA MET A 218 -7.82 14.52 -10.85
C MET A 218 -7.79 15.80 -10.01
N TYR A 219 -7.11 16.85 -10.48
CA TYR A 219 -6.88 18.07 -9.73
C TYR A 219 -7.11 19.34 -10.55
N GLU A 220 -7.66 20.36 -9.90
CA GLU A 220 -7.59 21.73 -10.39
C GLU A 220 -6.19 22.27 -10.11
N GLU A 221 -5.54 22.79 -11.16
CA GLU A 221 -4.23 23.42 -11.04
C GLU A 221 -4.32 24.71 -10.22
N PRO A 222 -3.37 24.97 -9.32
CA PRO A 222 -3.30 26.24 -8.63
C PRO A 222 -2.88 27.36 -9.59
N ASP A 223 -3.41 28.56 -9.33
CA ASP A 223 -3.05 29.77 -10.09
C ASP A 223 -1.60 30.21 -9.83
N GLY A 224 -1.03 29.80 -8.69
CA GLY A 224 0.36 30.08 -8.31
C GLY A 224 0.55 30.02 -6.79
N VAL A 225 1.60 30.67 -6.29
CA VAL A 225 1.96 30.65 -4.86
C VAL A 225 1.62 31.97 -4.18
N LEU A 226 0.82 31.90 -3.12
CA LEU A 226 0.35 33.05 -2.35
C LEU A 226 1.49 33.67 -1.52
N VAL A 227 1.66 34.98 -1.63
CA VAL A 227 2.53 35.80 -0.78
C VAL A 227 1.79 36.14 0.51
N LEU A 228 2.28 35.66 1.66
CA LEU A 228 1.70 35.93 2.97
C LEU A 228 2.22 37.25 3.56
N SER A 229 3.53 37.49 3.44
CA SER A 229 4.14 38.74 3.86
C SER A 229 5.45 39.00 3.12
N ILE A 230 6.01 40.19 3.31
CA ILE A 230 7.24 40.64 2.67
C ILE A 230 8.29 40.87 3.73
N ILE A 231 9.54 40.50 3.43
CA ILE A 231 10.68 40.75 4.30
C ILE A 231 11.11 42.21 4.13
N GLU A 232 11.24 42.93 5.24
CA GLU A 232 11.64 44.33 5.25
C GLU A 232 13.04 44.54 4.64
N GLY A 233 13.22 45.58 3.83
CA GLY A 233 14.47 45.90 3.15
C GLY A 233 14.79 45.03 1.93
N SER A 234 13.96 44.02 1.64
CA SER A 234 14.16 43.08 0.54
C SER A 234 13.96 43.70 -0.84
N GLY A 235 14.39 42.98 -1.89
CA GLY A 235 14.08 43.37 -3.27
C GLY A 235 12.58 43.32 -3.59
N ALA A 236 11.85 42.38 -3.00
CA ALA A 236 10.40 42.27 -3.16
C ALA A 236 9.66 43.52 -2.65
N GLU A 237 10.06 44.05 -1.49
CA GLU A 237 9.50 45.29 -0.95
C GLU A 237 9.76 46.47 -1.90
N LYS A 238 11.01 46.64 -2.35
CA LYS A 238 11.41 47.73 -3.26
C LYS A 238 10.72 47.67 -4.62
N ALA A 239 10.41 46.46 -5.09
CA ALA A 239 9.68 46.24 -6.32
C ALA A 239 8.16 46.45 -6.20
N GLY A 240 7.65 46.68 -4.98
CA GLY A 240 6.23 46.93 -4.74
C GLY A 240 5.37 45.67 -4.78
N LEU A 241 5.94 44.50 -4.51
CA LEU A 241 5.18 43.29 -4.21
C LEU A 241 4.31 43.55 -2.97
N GLN A 242 3.18 42.85 -2.82
CA GLN A 242 2.24 43.04 -1.72
C GLN A 242 1.78 41.69 -1.14
N PRO A 243 1.41 41.62 0.16
CA PRO A 243 0.65 40.49 0.68
C PRO A 243 -0.62 40.23 -0.14
N ASN A 244 -0.95 38.95 -0.32
CA ASN A 244 -2.03 38.44 -1.19
C ASN A 244 -1.77 38.47 -2.70
N ASP A 245 -0.58 38.90 -3.14
CA ASP A 245 -0.16 38.61 -4.51
C ASP A 245 0.04 37.10 -4.69
N ILE A 246 -0.29 36.58 -5.87
CA ILE A 246 -0.02 35.20 -6.24
C ILE A 246 1.11 35.21 -7.26
N ILE A 247 2.27 34.64 -6.93
CA ILE A 247 3.38 34.49 -7.87
C ILE A 247 3.05 33.36 -8.85
N THR A 248 3.05 33.68 -10.14
CA THR A 248 2.67 32.76 -11.22
C THR A 248 3.84 32.35 -12.11
N ALA A 249 4.91 33.16 -12.17
CA ALA A 249 6.15 32.79 -12.84
C ALA A 249 7.37 33.55 -12.30
N ILE A 250 8.56 32.97 -12.47
CA ILE A 250 9.85 33.59 -12.16
C ILE A 250 10.76 33.40 -13.38
N ASN A 251 11.25 34.50 -13.97
CA ASN A 251 12.00 34.50 -15.23
C ASN A 251 11.31 33.72 -16.37
N GLY A 252 9.98 33.79 -16.43
CA GLY A 252 9.17 33.04 -17.42
C GLY A 252 9.04 31.54 -17.13
N ILE A 253 9.57 31.04 -16.01
CA ILE A 253 9.34 29.68 -15.54
C ILE A 253 8.07 29.70 -14.69
N ASP A 254 7.05 28.93 -15.09
CA ASP A 254 5.79 28.82 -14.37
C ASP A 254 5.99 28.34 -12.93
N VAL A 255 5.31 29.02 -12.01
CA VAL A 255 5.29 28.72 -10.58
C VAL A 255 3.86 28.41 -10.19
N ARG A 256 3.59 27.12 -9.99
CA ARG A 256 2.27 26.61 -9.57
C ARG A 256 2.28 26.24 -8.09
N THR A 257 3.40 25.73 -7.62
CA THR A 257 3.61 25.24 -6.26
C THR A 257 4.88 25.82 -5.65
N PRO A 258 5.02 25.78 -4.31
CA PRO A 258 6.23 26.22 -3.63
C PRO A 258 7.51 25.48 -4.07
N LEU A 259 7.38 24.26 -4.61
CA LEU A 259 8.49 23.47 -5.15
C LEU A 259 9.04 24.04 -6.47
N ASP A 260 8.19 24.71 -7.26
CA ASP A 260 8.59 25.26 -8.56
C ASP A 260 9.62 26.40 -8.45
N PHE A 261 9.70 27.06 -7.28
CA PHE A 261 10.75 28.05 -7.03
C PHE A 261 12.16 27.47 -7.13
N GLN A 262 12.35 26.17 -6.89
CA GLN A 262 13.66 25.53 -7.04
C GLN A 262 14.07 25.36 -8.51
N LYS A 263 13.11 25.46 -9.44
CA LYS A 263 13.37 25.41 -10.89
C LYS A 263 13.90 26.74 -11.41
N ALA A 264 13.59 27.83 -10.72
CA ALA A 264 14.13 29.14 -11.04
C ALA A 264 15.53 29.29 -10.43
N ASP A 265 16.54 29.25 -11.31
CA ASP A 265 17.91 29.54 -10.93
C ASP A 265 18.04 31.04 -10.61
N ILE A 266 18.15 31.35 -9.31
CA ILE A 266 18.23 32.72 -8.80
C ILE A 266 19.47 32.90 -7.93
N VAL A 267 20.31 33.86 -8.31
CA VAL A 267 21.56 34.17 -7.61
C VAL A 267 21.46 35.53 -6.91
N PRO A 268 22.04 35.71 -5.72
CA PRO A 268 22.07 37.00 -5.03
C PRO A 268 22.63 38.13 -5.90
N GLY A 269 21.98 39.29 -5.88
CA GLY A 269 22.35 40.47 -6.66
C GLY A 269 21.80 40.50 -8.09
N GLN A 270 21.26 39.39 -8.60
CA GLN A 270 20.57 39.35 -9.88
C GLN A 270 19.20 40.04 -9.79
N THR A 271 18.79 40.73 -10.86
CA THR A 271 17.39 41.14 -11.05
C THR A 271 16.63 40.05 -11.80
N VAL A 272 15.51 39.63 -11.23
CA VAL A 272 14.66 38.55 -11.72
C VAL A 272 13.27 39.10 -12.00
N ASN A 273 12.69 38.75 -13.14
CA ASN A 273 11.31 39.15 -13.46
C ASN A 273 10.33 38.19 -12.79
N VAL A 274 9.45 38.71 -11.93
CA VAL A 274 8.45 37.91 -11.23
C VAL A 274 7.06 38.30 -11.73
N SER A 275 6.39 37.35 -12.36
CA SER A 275 4.99 37.49 -12.77
C SER A 275 4.08 37.19 -11.60
N ILE A 276 3.11 38.07 -11.37
CA ILE A 276 2.15 37.95 -10.28
C ILE A 276 0.72 38.15 -10.77
N LEU A 277 -0.23 37.62 -10.02
CA LEU A 277 -1.65 37.92 -10.12
C LEU A 277 -2.05 38.75 -8.90
N ARG A 278 -2.46 40.00 -9.12
CA ARG A 278 -2.96 40.91 -8.09
C ARG A 278 -4.39 41.32 -8.44
N ALA A 279 -5.34 40.95 -7.58
CA ALA A 279 -6.77 41.22 -7.82
C ALA A 279 -7.27 40.80 -9.22
N GLY A 280 -6.75 39.67 -9.73
CA GLY A 280 -7.09 39.15 -11.07
C GLY A 280 -6.34 39.80 -12.24
N GLN A 281 -5.50 40.81 -11.99
CA GLN A 281 -4.66 41.42 -13.01
C GLN A 281 -3.25 40.81 -12.97
N GLN A 282 -2.73 40.44 -14.15
CA GLN A 282 -1.36 39.97 -14.30
C GLN A 282 -0.40 41.18 -14.33
N LEU A 283 0.62 41.15 -13.49
CA LEU A 283 1.67 42.16 -13.39
C LEU A 283 3.04 41.48 -13.46
N GLU A 284 4.05 42.20 -13.89
CA GLU A 284 5.44 41.72 -13.91
C GLU A 284 6.30 42.71 -13.14
N LEU A 285 7.01 42.22 -12.13
CA LEU A 285 7.82 43.04 -11.22
C LEU A 285 9.30 42.61 -11.32
N PRO A 286 10.23 43.53 -11.63
CA PRO A 286 11.66 43.24 -11.55
C PRO A 286 12.11 43.28 -10.09
N ILE A 287 12.54 42.14 -9.56
CA ILE A 287 12.93 41.96 -8.15
C ILE A 287 14.44 41.68 -8.08
N VAL A 288 15.15 42.45 -7.25
CA VAL A 288 16.57 42.18 -6.95
C VAL A 288 16.65 41.08 -5.89
N ILE A 289 17.31 39.98 -6.22
CA ILE A 289 17.44 38.81 -5.34
C ILE A 289 18.43 39.12 -4.22
N MET A 290 18.03 38.84 -2.98
CA MET A 290 18.86 39.01 -1.79
C MET A 290 19.51 37.67 -1.37
N PRO A 291 20.65 37.69 -0.68
CA PRO A 291 21.22 36.47 -0.11
C PRO A 291 20.36 35.93 1.04
N SER A 292 20.35 34.60 1.22
CA SER A 292 19.78 33.95 2.39
C SER A 292 20.65 34.17 3.62
N GLU A 293 20.04 34.32 4.81
CA GLU A 293 20.79 34.51 6.06
C GLU A 293 21.64 33.27 6.41
N ASP A 294 21.10 32.07 6.19
CA ASP A 294 21.79 30.80 6.49
C ASP A 294 22.80 30.38 5.41
N ASP A 295 22.67 30.91 4.18
CA ASP A 295 23.47 30.54 3.03
C ASP A 295 23.60 31.73 2.06
N PRO A 296 24.70 32.51 2.15
CA PRO A 296 24.89 33.70 1.33
C PRO A 296 24.96 33.45 -0.18
N GLU A 297 25.19 32.21 -0.64
CA GLU A 297 25.18 31.87 -2.06
C GLU A 297 23.76 31.60 -2.57
N ARG A 298 22.82 31.32 -1.68
CA ARG A 298 21.42 31.05 -2.01
C ARG A 298 20.62 32.35 -2.17
N GLY A 299 20.02 32.53 -3.34
CA GLY A 299 19.13 33.66 -3.62
C GLY A 299 17.73 33.53 -3.01
N LEU A 300 17.19 34.64 -2.52
CA LEU A 300 15.81 34.78 -2.04
C LEU A 300 15.12 35.99 -2.69
N ILE A 301 13.83 35.83 -3.00
CA ILE A 301 12.97 36.94 -3.46
C ILE A 301 12.67 37.93 -2.32
N GLY A 302 12.66 37.45 -1.07
CA GLY A 302 12.38 38.28 0.10
C GLY A 302 10.92 38.25 0.56
N ILE A 303 10.28 37.08 0.53
CA ILE A 303 8.87 36.90 0.91
C ILE A 303 8.69 35.75 1.89
N ILE A 304 7.63 35.85 2.70
CA ILE A 304 7.02 34.71 3.36
C ILE A 304 5.83 34.28 2.49
N ARG A 305 5.81 33.00 2.12
CA ARG A 305 4.82 32.44 1.19
C ARG A 305 4.02 31.33 1.86
N ASP A 306 2.83 31.09 1.32
CA ASP A 306 2.10 29.88 1.67
C ASP A 306 2.83 28.67 1.09
N ASN A 307 3.13 27.71 1.96
CA ASN A 307 3.76 26.45 1.57
C ASN A 307 2.73 25.32 1.41
N SER A 308 1.43 25.63 1.51
CA SER A 308 0.37 24.65 1.26
C SER A 308 0.39 24.20 -0.22
N PHE A 309 0.19 22.91 -0.44
CA PHE A 309 -0.01 22.38 -1.79
C PHE A 309 -1.44 22.70 -2.21
N ALA A 310 -1.59 23.68 -3.09
CA ALA A 310 -2.87 24.24 -3.47
C ALA A 310 -3.64 23.41 -4.52
N TYR A 311 -3.18 22.20 -4.87
CA TYR A 311 -3.93 21.28 -5.72
C TYR A 311 -5.24 20.88 -5.05
N LYS A 312 -6.36 21.19 -5.71
CA LYS A 312 -7.70 20.84 -5.21
C LYS A 312 -8.21 19.63 -5.98
N PRO A 313 -8.61 18.55 -5.30
CA PRO A 313 -9.11 17.39 -5.99
C PRO A 313 -10.46 17.69 -6.64
N VAL A 314 -10.59 17.33 -7.92
CA VAL A 314 -11.86 17.43 -8.67
C VAL A 314 -12.93 16.54 -8.01
N TYR A 315 -12.53 15.39 -7.48
CA TYR A 315 -13.38 14.45 -6.76
C TYR A 315 -13.07 14.48 -5.27
N ASN A 316 -13.91 15.13 -4.47
CA ASN A 316 -13.67 15.32 -3.04
C ASN A 316 -14.70 14.57 -2.17
N PHE A 317 -14.67 13.24 -2.18
CA PHE A 317 -15.56 12.40 -1.36
C PHE A 317 -14.97 12.05 0.03
N ILE A 318 -13.70 12.38 0.29
CA ILE A 318 -13.01 12.22 1.57
C ILE A 318 -12.21 13.50 1.85
N GLU A 319 -12.30 14.01 3.08
CA GLU A 319 -11.45 15.12 3.53
C GLU A 319 -10.03 14.61 3.86
N TRP A 320 -9.03 15.17 3.18
CA TRP A 320 -7.61 14.80 3.34
C TRP A 320 -6.89 15.59 4.45
N ASN A 321 -7.63 16.13 5.43
CA ASN A 321 -7.08 16.91 6.54
C ASN A 321 -6.44 16.06 7.65
N ASN A 322 -6.63 14.73 7.62
CA ASN A 322 -6.11 13.80 8.61
C ASN A 322 -4.95 12.96 8.02
N PRO A 323 -3.68 13.28 8.34
CA PRO A 323 -2.54 12.51 7.84
C PRO A 323 -2.56 11.04 8.24
N SER A 324 -3.13 10.71 9.41
CA SER A 324 -3.24 9.31 9.87
C SER A 324 -4.21 8.50 9.02
N LEU A 325 -5.29 9.11 8.51
CA LEU A 325 -6.20 8.44 7.59
C LEU A 325 -5.48 8.14 6.27
N SER A 326 -4.75 9.11 5.73
CA SER A 326 -3.95 8.95 4.50
C SER A 326 -2.96 7.81 4.63
N MET A 327 -2.20 7.79 5.73
CA MET A 327 -1.24 6.72 6.00
C MET A 327 -1.93 5.37 6.17
N PHE A 328 -3.01 5.29 6.94
CA PHE A 328 -3.76 4.05 7.10
C PHE A 328 -4.27 3.49 5.74
N LEU A 329 -4.85 4.35 4.90
CA LEU A 329 -5.32 3.95 3.57
C LEU A 329 -4.17 3.50 2.65
N LEU A 330 -3.01 4.16 2.73
CA LEU A 330 -1.81 3.77 1.99
C LEU A 330 -1.30 2.40 2.43
N TRP A 331 -1.23 2.15 3.74
CA TRP A 331 -0.86 0.85 4.30
C TRP A 331 -1.85 -0.24 3.88
N LEU A 332 -3.15 0.04 3.98
CA LEU A 332 -4.20 -0.88 3.58
C LEU A 332 -4.12 -1.21 2.09
N TRP A 333 -3.90 -0.20 1.25
CA TRP A 333 -3.69 -0.35 -0.19
C TRP A 333 -2.48 -1.25 -0.49
N MET A 334 -1.33 -0.90 0.10
CA MET A 334 -0.06 -1.58 -0.12
C MET A 334 -0.14 -3.05 0.29
N ILE A 335 -0.60 -3.32 1.52
CA ILE A 335 -0.75 -4.67 2.04
C ILE A 335 -1.72 -5.47 1.17
N SER A 336 -2.88 -4.89 0.80
CA SER A 336 -3.85 -5.57 -0.06
C SER A 336 -3.23 -5.94 -1.41
N PHE A 337 -2.56 -4.99 -2.07
CA PHE A 337 -1.94 -5.23 -3.37
C PHE A 337 -0.88 -6.34 -3.30
N PHE A 338 0.09 -6.22 -2.38
CA PHE A 338 1.18 -7.17 -2.26
C PHE A 338 0.73 -8.54 -1.77
N ILE A 339 -0.21 -8.64 -0.81
CA ILE A 339 -0.77 -9.94 -0.41
C ILE A 339 -1.48 -10.60 -1.60
N GLY A 340 -2.20 -9.82 -2.42
CA GLY A 340 -2.82 -10.33 -3.64
C GLY A 340 -1.81 -10.95 -4.61
N ILE A 341 -0.73 -10.24 -4.92
CA ILE A 341 0.30 -10.71 -5.86
C ILE A 341 1.13 -11.86 -5.26
N ILE A 342 1.65 -11.70 -4.03
CA ILE A 342 2.52 -12.70 -3.38
C ILE A 342 1.79 -14.03 -3.21
N ASN A 343 0.49 -14.01 -2.84
CA ASN A 343 -0.28 -15.24 -2.70
C ASN A 343 -0.39 -16.05 -4.00
N MET A 344 -0.14 -15.46 -5.17
CA MET A 344 -0.09 -16.18 -6.45
C MET A 344 1.29 -16.74 -6.81
N LEU A 345 2.33 -16.53 -6.00
CA LEU A 345 3.58 -17.26 -6.14
C LEU A 345 3.35 -18.76 -5.89
N PRO A 346 3.92 -19.66 -6.70
CA PRO A 346 3.74 -21.09 -6.50
C PRO A 346 4.64 -21.57 -5.36
N LEU A 347 4.16 -21.39 -4.13
CA LEU A 347 4.77 -21.88 -2.89
C LEU A 347 3.73 -22.71 -2.10
N PRO A 348 4.15 -23.67 -1.26
CA PRO A 348 3.24 -24.61 -0.60
C PRO A 348 2.11 -23.99 0.23
N ILE A 349 2.41 -22.88 0.92
CA ILE A 349 1.47 -22.21 1.84
C ILE A 349 0.54 -21.24 1.09
N LEU A 350 0.95 -20.82 -0.10
CA LEU A 350 0.27 -19.78 -0.87
C LEU A 350 -0.71 -20.36 -1.88
N ASP A 351 -1.67 -19.55 -2.29
CA ASP A 351 -2.71 -19.96 -3.24
C ASP A 351 -2.15 -20.37 -4.60
N GLY A 352 -1.10 -19.71 -5.09
CA GLY A 352 -0.42 -20.03 -6.34
C GLY A 352 0.10 -21.46 -6.38
N GLY A 353 0.51 -22.02 -5.24
CA GLY A 353 0.93 -23.42 -5.13
C GLY A 353 -0.24 -24.38 -5.36
N LYS A 354 -1.38 -24.12 -4.70
CA LYS A 354 -2.64 -24.87 -4.91
C LYS A 354 -3.18 -24.68 -6.32
N PHE A 355 -2.96 -23.51 -6.91
CA PHE A 355 -3.38 -23.13 -8.26
C PHE A 355 -2.66 -24.00 -9.30
N ILE A 356 -1.31 -24.02 -9.30
CA ILE A 356 -0.52 -24.89 -10.18
C ILE A 356 -0.84 -26.37 -9.94
N HIS A 357 -0.92 -26.79 -8.68
CA HIS A 357 -1.26 -28.18 -8.35
C HIS A 357 -2.62 -28.60 -8.93
N SER A 358 -3.59 -27.69 -8.98
CA SER A 358 -4.93 -27.97 -9.54
C SER A 358 -4.96 -28.06 -11.08
N ILE A 359 -3.95 -27.50 -11.76
CA ILE A 359 -3.81 -27.54 -13.22
C ILE A 359 -3.17 -28.87 -13.64
N ILE A 360 -2.15 -29.32 -12.91
CA ILE A 360 -1.42 -30.54 -13.21
C ILE A 360 -2.39 -31.73 -13.32
N ASP A 361 -2.20 -32.55 -14.36
CA ASP A 361 -3.17 -33.58 -14.69
C ASP A 361 -3.08 -34.80 -13.77
N LYS A 362 -4.24 -35.33 -13.37
CA LYS A 362 -4.34 -36.55 -12.55
C LYS A 362 -3.90 -37.82 -13.29
N LYS A 363 -3.64 -37.73 -14.59
CA LYS A 363 -3.12 -38.84 -15.41
C LYS A 363 -1.62 -39.09 -15.19
N ILE A 364 -0.93 -38.17 -14.52
CA ILE A 364 0.49 -38.29 -14.20
C ILE A 364 0.62 -38.93 -12.80
N SER A 365 1.64 -39.76 -12.58
CA SER A 365 1.89 -40.37 -11.28
C SER A 365 2.10 -39.31 -10.18
N GLU A 366 1.58 -39.55 -8.97
CA GLU A 366 1.76 -38.63 -7.83
C GLU A 366 3.23 -38.33 -7.56
N ARG A 367 4.13 -39.30 -7.77
CA ARG A 367 5.58 -39.11 -7.62
C ARG A 367 6.12 -38.05 -8.59
N THR A 368 5.66 -38.06 -9.83
CA THR A 368 6.05 -37.07 -10.84
C THR A 368 5.45 -35.70 -10.53
N VAL A 369 4.18 -35.65 -10.10
CA VAL A 369 3.52 -34.39 -9.69
C VAL A 369 4.29 -33.76 -8.53
N ASN A 370 4.58 -34.54 -7.49
CA ASN A 370 5.34 -34.07 -6.34
C ASN A 370 6.74 -33.60 -6.75
N GLY A 371 7.45 -34.36 -7.61
CA GLY A 371 8.76 -33.96 -8.12
C GLY A 371 8.73 -32.62 -8.88
N LEU A 372 7.74 -32.43 -9.75
CA LEU A 372 7.54 -31.18 -10.48
C LEU A 372 7.24 -30.01 -9.52
N MET A 373 6.31 -30.21 -8.59
CA MET A 373 5.96 -29.19 -7.60
C MET A 373 7.15 -28.80 -6.73
N TRP A 374 7.93 -29.75 -6.24
CA TRP A 374 9.15 -29.47 -5.47
C TRP A 374 10.19 -28.69 -6.30
N GLY A 375 10.32 -28.98 -7.60
CA GLY A 375 11.15 -28.18 -8.49
C GLY A 375 10.66 -26.73 -8.61
N ILE A 376 9.37 -26.53 -8.82
CA ILE A 376 8.75 -25.20 -8.90
C ILE A 376 8.90 -24.45 -7.57
N TYR A 377 8.65 -25.11 -6.44
CA TYR A 377 8.80 -24.54 -5.11
C TYR A 377 10.23 -24.14 -4.83
N GLY A 378 11.20 -25.01 -5.15
CA GLY A 378 12.62 -24.74 -4.96
C GLY A 378 13.09 -23.55 -5.78
N PHE A 379 12.70 -23.48 -7.07
CA PHE A 379 13.02 -22.34 -7.93
C PHE A 379 12.40 -21.03 -7.40
N THR A 380 11.11 -21.05 -7.06
CA THR A 380 10.39 -19.87 -6.57
C THR A 380 10.96 -19.38 -5.25
N PHE A 381 11.27 -20.30 -4.33
CA PHE A 381 11.86 -19.97 -3.05
C PHE A 381 13.26 -19.39 -3.21
N ALA A 382 14.09 -19.96 -4.08
CA ALA A 382 15.43 -19.43 -4.38
C ALA A 382 15.35 -18.03 -5.00
N LEU A 383 14.46 -17.81 -5.96
CA LEU A 383 14.27 -16.52 -6.61
C LEU A 383 13.79 -15.44 -5.62
N PHE A 384 12.79 -15.76 -4.79
CA PHE A 384 12.26 -14.86 -3.78
C PHE A 384 13.31 -14.56 -2.69
N GLY A 385 14.00 -15.59 -2.20
CA GLY A 385 15.07 -15.46 -1.22
C GLY A 385 16.26 -14.65 -1.74
N LEU A 386 16.61 -14.81 -3.02
CA LEU A 386 17.65 -14.01 -3.67
C LEU A 386 17.28 -12.52 -3.72
N ASN A 387 16.03 -12.18 -4.04
CA ASN A 387 15.56 -10.79 -4.00
C ASN A 387 15.72 -10.16 -2.61
N ILE A 388 15.36 -10.88 -1.55
CA ILE A 388 15.51 -10.41 -0.16
C ILE A 388 17.00 -10.27 0.18
N ALA A 389 17.83 -11.28 -0.15
CA ALA A 389 19.26 -11.27 0.16
C ALA A 389 19.99 -10.11 -0.54
N LEU A 390 19.70 -9.88 -1.83
CA LEU A 390 20.29 -8.78 -2.59
C LEU A 390 19.82 -7.42 -2.07
N SER A 391 18.55 -7.29 -1.66
CA SER A 391 18.06 -6.07 -1.01
C SER A 391 18.83 -5.79 0.28
N TYR A 392 18.99 -6.81 1.13
CA TYR A 392 19.79 -6.70 2.35
C TYR A 392 21.26 -6.35 2.08
N MET A 393 21.86 -6.92 1.02
CA MET A 393 23.24 -6.58 0.64
C MET A 393 23.39 -5.13 0.16
N LYS A 394 22.36 -4.56 -0.47
CA LYS A 394 22.37 -3.19 -0.97
C LYS A 394 22.20 -2.16 0.13
N SER A 395 21.21 -2.35 0.99
CA SER A 395 20.75 -1.31 1.93
C SER A 395 20.70 -1.75 3.40
N GLY A 396 21.08 -2.99 3.71
CA GLY A 396 20.90 -3.57 5.04
C GLY A 396 19.44 -3.93 5.32
N TRP A 397 19.07 -4.04 6.60
CA TRP A 397 17.65 -4.14 6.95
C TRP A 397 16.99 -2.78 6.75
N PHE A 398 16.25 -2.65 5.66
CA PHE A 398 15.36 -1.51 5.47
C PHE A 398 14.29 -1.55 6.57
N THR A 399 14.20 -0.47 7.36
CA THR A 399 13.26 -0.34 8.47
C THR A 399 12.23 0.75 8.17
N ILE A 400 10.96 0.47 8.47
CA ILE A 400 9.79 1.31 8.19
C ILE A 400 9.05 1.66 9.49
#